data_AF-A0A0V0HAL9-F1
#
_entry.id   AF-A0A0V0HAL9-F1
#
_cell.length_a   1.000
_cell.length_b   1.000
_cell.length_c   1.000
_cell.angle_alpha   90.00
_cell.angle_beta   90.00
_cell.angle_gamma   90.00
#
_symmetry.space_group_name_H-M   'P 1'
#
loop_
_entity.id
_entity.type
_entity.pdbx_description
1 polymer ?
#
loop_
_entity_poly.entity_id
_entity_poly.type
_entity_poly.pdbx_seq_one_letter_code
_entity_poly.pdbx_strand_id
1 'polypeptide(L)'
;MDMHIHLSYCTPSGFRLLAANYLETREHKLFKQIEELIETAMVTPAEVAEQLLKEDEVDVSLNGLISFLHVKIKEKEEAKSKKVEATELETNQKKGSDEKGIEENLEEKKITK
;
A
#
# COMPACT_ATOMS: atom_id res chain seq x y z
N MET A 1 26.49 12.76 15.16
CA MET A 1 26.59 11.68 14.16
C MET A 1 25.21 11.55 13.54
N ASP A 2 24.95 12.21 12.40
CA ASP A 2 23.69 12.04 11.70
C ASP A 2 23.73 10.74 10.91
N MET A 3 23.26 9.67 11.54
CA MET A 3 22.86 8.47 10.82
C MET A 3 21.62 8.84 10.01
N HIS A 4 21.85 9.30 8.78
CA HIS A 4 20.80 9.42 7.77
C HIS A 4 20.41 7.99 7.35
N ILE A 5 19.64 7.32 8.21
CA ILE A 5 19.08 5.99 7.92
C ILE A 5 18.16 6.21 6.73
N HIS A 6 18.58 5.72 5.57
CA HIS A 6 17.74 5.66 4.38
C HIS A 6 16.74 4.53 4.63
N LEU A 7 15.63 4.86 5.29
CA LEU A 7 14.52 3.93 5.44
C LEU A 7 14.03 3.56 4.04
N SER A 8 13.93 2.25 3.79
CA SER A 8 13.42 1.72 2.53
C SER A 8 12.03 2.29 2.28
N TYR A 9 11.78 2.78 1.06
CA TYR A 9 10.45 3.24 0.67
C TYR A 9 9.47 2.07 0.64
N CYS A 10 8.20 2.39 0.92
CA CYS A 10 7.11 1.46 0.81
C CYS A 10 6.91 1.09 -0.65
N THR A 11 6.72 -0.20 -0.90
CA THR A 11 6.36 -0.74 -2.21
C THR A 11 4.88 -1.10 -2.22
N PRO A 12 4.24 -1.20 -3.39
CA PRO A 12 2.87 -1.71 -3.53
C PRO A 12 2.64 -3.03 -2.76
N SER A 13 3.56 -3.98 -2.91
CA SER A 13 3.54 -5.25 -2.21
C SER A 13 3.67 -5.07 -0.69
N GLY A 14 4.52 -4.14 -0.24
CA GLY A 14 4.66 -3.78 1.16
C GLY A 14 3.35 -3.24 1.74
N PHE A 15 2.66 -2.36 1.01
CA PHE A 15 1.34 -1.88 1.39
C PHE A 15 0.32 -3.01 1.51
N ARG A 16 0.24 -3.93 0.54
CA ARG A 16 -0.69 -5.08 0.62
C ARG A 16 -0.47 -5.91 1.87
N LEU A 17 0.80 -6.13 2.26
CA LEU A 17 1.13 -6.84 3.48
C LEU A 17 0.65 -6.07 4.73
N LEU A 18 0.86 -4.76 4.77
CA LEU A 18 0.39 -3.92 5.88
C LEU A 18 -1.14 -3.91 5.96
N ALA A 19 -1.84 -3.78 4.83
CA ALA A 19 -3.29 -3.81 4.78
C ALA A 19 -3.86 -5.17 5.23
N ALA A 20 -3.25 -6.28 4.80
CA ALA A 20 -3.65 -7.61 5.25
C ALA A 20 -3.40 -7.83 6.75
N ASN A 21 -2.35 -7.24 7.31
CA ASN A 21 -1.99 -7.40 8.72
C ASN A 21 -2.80 -6.49 9.66
N TYR A 22 -3.10 -5.26 9.25
CA TYR A 22 -3.75 -4.27 10.11
C TYR A 22 -5.25 -4.12 9.86
N LEU A 23 -5.69 -4.29 8.61
CA LEU A 23 -7.09 -4.13 8.21
C LEU A 23 -7.76 -5.48 7.88
N GLU A 24 -7.03 -6.58 8.04
CA GLU A 24 -7.47 -7.96 7.73
C GLU A 24 -8.06 -8.10 6.30
N THR A 25 -7.69 -7.19 5.40
CA THR A 25 -8.26 -7.06 4.05
C THR A 25 -7.18 -7.26 3.01
N ARG A 26 -7.41 -8.20 2.08
CA ARG A 26 -6.43 -8.55 1.03
C ARG A 26 -6.71 -7.87 -0.30
N GLU A 27 -7.94 -7.47 -0.54
CA GLU A 27 -8.37 -6.83 -1.78
C GLU A 27 -9.38 -5.72 -1.48
N HIS A 28 -9.19 -4.58 -2.14
CA HIS A 28 -10.14 -3.48 -2.08
C HIS A 28 -10.08 -2.70 -3.39
N LYS A 29 -11.22 -2.11 -3.80
CA LYS A 29 -11.30 -1.26 -5.01
C LYS A 29 -10.29 -0.11 -5.00
N LEU A 30 -9.89 0.36 -3.81
CA LEU A 30 -8.95 1.45 -3.62
C LEU A 30 -7.48 1.01 -3.63
N PHE A 31 -7.17 -0.28 -3.52
CA PHE A 31 -5.78 -0.75 -3.42
C PHE A 31 -4.97 -0.36 -4.65
N LYS A 32 -5.53 -0.58 -5.85
CA LYS A 32 -4.85 -0.23 -7.10
C LYS A 32 -4.43 1.25 -7.13
N GLN A 33 -5.33 2.14 -6.72
CA GLN A 33 -5.04 3.56 -6.65
C GLN A 33 -3.96 3.89 -5.61
N ILE A 34 -4.01 3.24 -4.44
CA ILE A 34 -3.02 3.45 -3.38
C ILE A 34 -1.62 2.96 -3.82
N GLU A 35 -1.54 1.83 -4.50
CA GLU A 35 -0.28 1.29 -5.03
C GLU A 35 0.41 2.27 -5.97
N GLU A 36 -0.34 2.83 -6.93
CA GLU A 36 0.17 3.84 -7.88
C GLU A 36 0.64 5.11 -7.15
N LEU A 37 -0.08 5.54 -6.11
CA LEU A 37 0.28 6.71 -5.32
C LEU A 37 1.52 6.48 -4.46
N ILE A 38 1.69 5.28 -3.88
CA ILE A 38 2.84 4.93 -3.02
C ILE A 38 4.16 5.01 -3.80
N GLU A 39 4.17 4.50 -5.05
CA GLU A 39 5.35 4.56 -5.92
C GLU A 39 5.80 6.02 -6.16
N THR A 40 4.85 6.93 -6.32
CA THR A 40 5.12 8.35 -6.58
C THR A 40 5.50 9.11 -5.31
N ALA A 41 4.78 8.84 -4.21
CA ALA A 41 4.95 9.54 -2.94
C ALA A 41 6.30 9.27 -2.30
N MET A 42 6.90 8.08 -2.51
CA MET A 42 8.11 7.64 -1.79
C MET A 42 7.93 7.77 -0.26
N VAL A 43 6.84 7.22 0.27
CA VAL A 43 6.57 7.14 1.71
C VAL A 43 7.24 5.91 2.32
N THR A 44 7.48 5.91 3.62
CA THR A 44 8.03 4.75 4.33
C THR A 44 6.92 3.77 4.77
N PRO A 45 7.22 2.47 4.93
CA PRO A 45 6.25 1.50 5.45
C PRO A 45 5.66 1.89 6.82
N ALA A 46 6.45 2.57 7.66
CA ALA A 46 6.00 3.04 8.97
C ALA A 46 4.94 4.15 8.85
N GLU A 47 5.15 5.13 7.96
CA GLU A 47 4.16 6.19 7.70
C GLU A 47 2.85 5.63 7.14
N VAL A 48 2.94 4.63 6.25
CA VAL A 48 1.76 3.93 5.72
C VAL A 48 1.04 3.19 6.83
N ALA A 49 1.76 2.40 7.63
CA ALA A 49 1.18 1.67 8.77
C ALA A 49 0.50 2.61 9.77
N GLU A 50 1.12 3.77 10.06
CA GLU A 50 0.52 4.79 10.91
C GLU A 50 -0.83 5.27 10.35
N GLN A 51 -0.94 5.55 9.04
CA GLN A 51 -2.23 5.95 8.47
C GLN A 51 -3.28 4.84 8.54
N LEU A 52 -2.87 3.58 8.36
CA LEU A 52 -3.78 2.44 8.45
C LEU A 52 -4.30 2.22 9.87
N LEU A 53 -3.47 2.50 10.89
CA LEU A 53 -3.79 2.32 12.31
C LEU A 53 -4.55 3.50 12.94
N LYS A 54 -4.71 4.62 12.21
CA LYS A 54 -5.43 5.80 12.74
C LYS A 54 -6.92 5.57 12.90
N GLU A 55 -7.48 4.75 12.02
CA GLU A 55 -8.91 4.51 11.92
C GLU A 55 -9.13 3.00 11.88
N ASP A 56 -10.12 2.52 12.62
CA ASP A 56 -10.45 1.08 12.68
C ASP A 56 -11.25 0.63 11.44
N GLU A 57 -11.93 1.56 10.77
CA GLU A 57 -12.78 1.29 9.61
C GLU A 57 -11.99 1.29 8.31
N VAL A 58 -11.91 0.13 7.63
CA VAL A 58 -11.13 -0.11 6.40
C VAL A 58 -11.33 0.98 5.35
N ASP A 59 -12.58 1.33 5.03
CA ASP A 59 -12.88 2.35 4.03
C ASP A 59 -12.35 3.73 4.45
N VAL A 60 -12.41 4.07 5.73
CA VAL A 60 -11.97 5.36 6.27
C VAL A 60 -10.44 5.41 6.27
N SER A 61 -9.76 4.37 6.75
CA SER A 61 -8.30 4.28 6.78
C SER A 61 -7.69 4.38 5.38
N LEU A 62 -8.28 3.69 4.39
CA LEU A 62 -7.81 3.73 3.00
C LEU A 62 -8.02 5.09 2.35
N ASN A 63 -9.17 5.75 2.57
CA ASN A 63 -9.39 7.11 2.07
C ASN A 63 -8.46 8.13 2.75
N GLY A 64 -8.21 7.96 4.04
CA GLY A 64 -7.24 8.77 4.79
C GLY A 64 -5.83 8.63 4.22
N LEU A 65 -5.40 7.41 3.93
CA LEU A 65 -4.11 7.13 3.30
C LEU A 65 -4.00 7.77 1.91
N ILE A 66 -5.03 7.69 1.06
CA ILE A 66 -5.06 8.36 -0.25
C ILE A 66 -4.86 9.87 -0.09
N SER A 67 -5.56 10.49 0.86
CA SER A 67 -5.45 11.92 1.14
C SER A 67 -4.03 12.29 1.58
N PHE A 68 -3.44 11.50 2.47
CA PHE A 68 -2.06 11.67 2.93
C PHE A 68 -1.04 11.56 1.78
N LEU A 69 -1.18 10.56 0.91
CA LEU A 69 -0.28 10.35 -0.22
C LEU A 69 -0.32 11.51 -1.22
N HIS A 70 -1.52 12.04 -1.54
CA HIS A 70 -1.64 13.22 -2.39
C HIS A 70 -0.93 14.45 -1.82
N VAL A 71 -1.03 14.67 -0.50
CA VAL A 71 -0.32 15.77 0.16
C VAL A 71 1.19 15.59 0.05
N LYS A 72 1.70 14.39 0.37
CA LYS A 72 3.13 14.07 0.27
C LYS A 72 3.69 14.25 -1.14
N ILE A 73 2.95 13.83 -2.16
CA ILE A 73 3.34 14.01 -3.57
C ILE A 73 3.41 15.51 -3.88
N LYS A 74 2.41 16.29 -3.50
CA LYS A 74 2.37 17.73 -3.76
C LYS A 74 3.53 18.48 -3.08
N GLU A 75 3.80 18.20 -1.81
CA GLU A 75 4.92 18.80 -1.07
C GLU A 75 6.26 18.50 -1.74
N LYS A 76 6.40 17.28 -2.27
CA LYS A 76 7.62 16.84 -2.94
C LYS A 76 7.78 17.43 -4.34
N GLU A 77 6.70 17.58 -5.10
CA GLU A 77 6.71 18.24 -6.41
C GLU A 77 7.10 19.73 -6.28
N GLU A 78 6.59 20.43 -5.26
CA GLU A 78 6.98 21.81 -4.96
C GLU A 78 8.48 21.92 -4.60
N ALA A 79 9.06 20.87 -3.98
CA ALA A 79 10.50 20.79 -3.69
C ALA A 79 11.36 20.32 -4.88
N LYS A 80 10.79 19.62 -5.87
CA LYS A 80 11.50 18.94 -6.96
C LYS A 80 11.78 19.79 -8.20
N SER A 81 11.40 21.07 -8.24
CA SER A 81 11.71 21.98 -9.35
C SER A 81 13.23 22.26 -9.55
N LYS A 82 14.14 21.43 -9.01
CA LYS A 82 15.61 21.52 -9.16
C LYS A 82 16.38 20.23 -9.48
N LYS A 83 15.80 19.03 -9.62
CA LYS A 83 16.61 17.84 -10.00
C LYS A 83 15.81 16.77 -10.73
N VAL A 84 15.89 16.81 -12.06
CA VAL A 84 15.60 15.70 -12.96
C VAL A 84 16.84 14.81 -12.98
N GLU A 85 16.71 13.54 -12.57
CA GLU A 85 17.40 12.36 -13.15
C GLU A 85 17.38 11.17 -12.18
N ALA A 86 17.20 9.98 -12.78
CA ALA A 86 17.27 8.62 -12.24
C ALA A 86 16.12 8.25 -11.27
N THR A 87 15.31 7.22 -11.52
CA THR A 87 15.74 5.85 -11.85
C THR A 87 14.65 5.11 -12.62
N GLU A 88 14.89 4.82 -13.88
CA GLU A 88 14.64 3.46 -14.39
C GLU A 88 15.54 2.52 -13.59
N LEU A 89 15.02 1.37 -13.12
CA LEU A 89 15.74 0.10 -12.98
C LEU A 89 14.77 -0.99 -12.45
N GLU A 90 14.33 -1.83 -13.39
CA GLU A 90 14.37 -3.30 -13.28
C GLU A 90 13.45 -4.04 -12.28
N THR A 91 12.18 -4.23 -12.69
CA THR A 91 11.47 -5.49 -12.39
C THR A 91 11.96 -6.59 -13.32
N ASN A 92 12.89 -7.43 -12.86
CA ASN A 92 13.01 -8.79 -13.36
C ASN A 92 13.71 -9.71 -12.34
N GLN A 93 12.93 -10.49 -11.59
CA GLN A 93 12.99 -11.96 -11.60
C GLN A 93 12.08 -12.63 -10.55
N LYS A 94 11.00 -13.20 -11.09
CA LYS A 94 10.40 -14.53 -10.82
C LYS A 94 10.94 -15.37 -9.65
N LYS A 95 10.02 -15.80 -8.79
CA LYS A 95 9.66 -17.19 -8.37
C LYS A 95 8.81 -17.04 -7.10
N GLY A 96 7.57 -17.49 -7.02
CA GLY A 96 7.11 -18.84 -7.33
C GLY A 96 6.88 -19.54 -5.99
N SER A 97 5.65 -20.04 -5.79
CA SER A 97 5.18 -20.86 -4.65
C SER A 97 4.86 -20.03 -3.39
N ASP A 98 3.75 -20.19 -2.69
CA ASP A 98 2.93 -21.39 -2.49
C ASP A 98 1.44 -21.07 -2.34
N GLU A 99 0.66 -21.97 -2.94
CA GLU A 99 -0.73 -22.24 -2.64
C GLU A 99 -0.93 -22.53 -1.15
N LYS A 100 -1.95 -21.90 -0.55
CA LYS A 100 -2.81 -22.40 0.54
C LYS A 100 -3.85 -21.27 0.74
N GLY A 101 -5.04 -21.39 0.14
CA GLY A 101 -6.01 -22.38 0.52
C GLY A 101 -6.80 -21.82 1.69
N ILE A 102 -7.82 -21.01 1.40
CA ILE A 102 -8.90 -20.73 2.35
C ILE A 102 -10.19 -20.86 1.55
N GLU A 103 -10.72 -22.08 1.62
CA GLU A 103 -12.08 -22.42 1.30
C GLU A 103 -12.98 -21.74 2.32
N GLU A 104 -13.58 -20.60 1.95
CA GLU A 104 -14.65 -20.01 2.74
C GLU A 104 -15.97 -20.43 2.09
N ASN A 105 -16.47 -21.58 2.55
CA ASN A 105 -17.78 -22.10 2.19
C ASN A 105 -18.84 -21.19 2.83
N LEU A 106 -19.36 -20.23 2.07
CA LEU A 106 -20.48 -19.41 2.49
C LEU A 106 -21.79 -20.10 2.12
N GLU A 107 -22.39 -20.67 3.15
CA GLU A 107 -23.78 -21.06 3.35
C GLU A 107 -24.80 -20.52 2.31
N GLU A 108 -25.24 -21.35 1.37
CA GLU A 108 -26.53 -21.16 0.68
C GLU A 108 -27.56 -22.18 1.15
N LYS A 109 -28.26 -21.85 2.24
CA LYS A 109 -29.66 -22.25 2.40
C LYS A 109 -30.48 -21.56 1.31
N LYS A 110 -31.12 -22.33 0.41
CA LYS A 110 -32.55 -22.20 0.04
C LYS A 110 -33.02 -23.10 -1.14
N ILE A 111 -33.97 -23.98 -0.80
CA ILE A 111 -35.27 -24.29 -1.47
C ILE A 111 -35.30 -25.23 -2.71
N THR A 112 -36.29 -26.14 -2.64
CA THR A 112 -37.09 -26.81 -3.70
C THR A 112 -36.54 -28.17 -4.15
N LYS A 113 -37.22 -29.30 -3.94
CA LYS A 113 -38.64 -29.60 -4.18
C LYS A 113 -39.08 -30.82 -3.36
#